data_AF-A0A1H4FC22-F1
#
_entry.id   AF-A0A1H4FC22-F1
#
_cell.length_a   1.000
_cell.length_b   1.000
_cell.length_c   1.000
_cell.angle_alpha   90.00
_cell.angle_beta   90.00
_cell.angle_gamma   90.00
#
_symmetry.space_group_name_H-M   'P 1'
#
loop_
_entity.id
_entity.type
_entity.pdbx_description
1 polymer ?
#
loop_
_entity_poly.entity_id
_entity_poly.type
_entity_poly.pdbx_seq_one_letter_code
_entity_poly.pdbx_strand_id
1 'polypeptide(L)' 'MSEEELKRQLLEAAGISVWSKKSDPVETGVKIASFAQYLKNKPESEQRAIINEIRIGGIEKALKWL' A
#
# COMPACT_ATOMS: atom_id res chain seq x y z
N MET A 1 1.82 -7.55 12.48
CA MET A 1 1.34 -8.58 11.52
C MET A 1 2.53 -9.30 10.91
N SER A 2 2.34 -10.47 10.29
CA SER A 2 3.43 -11.17 9.58
C SER A 2 3.80 -10.46 8.28
N GLU A 3 5.01 -10.68 7.76
CA GLU A 3 5.46 -10.08 6.49
C GLU A 3 4.57 -10.50 5.31
N GLU A 4 4.10 -11.75 5.30
CA GLU A 4 3.18 -12.26 4.28
C GLU A 4 1.81 -11.57 4.35
N GLU A 5 1.26 -11.39 5.55
CA GLU A 5 -0.02 -10.69 5.75
C GLU A 5 0.08 -9.23 5.32
N LEU A 6 1.21 -8.57 5.62
CA LEU A 6 1.48 -7.19 5.19
C LEU A 6 1.50 -7.08 3.66
N LYS A 7 2.20 -7.99 2.99
CA LYS A 7 2.26 -8.03 1.52
C LYS A 7 0.87 -8.28 0.92
N ARG A 8 0.09 -9.22 1.48
CA ARG A 8 -1.28 -9.49 1.00
C ARG A 8 -2.17 -8.27 1.10
N GLN A 9 -2.19 -7.62 2.28
CA GLN A 9 -3.05 -6.45 2.50
C GLN A 9 -2.65 -5.25 1.64
N LEU A 10 -1.37 -5.05 1.37
CA LEU A 10 -0.90 -3.99 0.45
C LEU A 10 -1.34 -4.26 -1.00
N LEU A 11 -1.22 -5.51 -1.47
CA LEU A 11 -1.67 -5.89 -2.81
C LEU A 11 -3.18 -5.72 -2.98
N GLU A 12 -3.98 -6.15 -1.99
CA GLU A 12 -5.42 -5.93 -1.97
C GLU A 12 -5.77 -4.44 -2.02
N ALA A 13 -5.15 -3.63 -1.15
CA ALA A 13 -5.40 -2.20 -1.08
C ALA A 13 -5.05 -1.48 -2.39
N ALA A 14 -3.93 -1.84 -2.99
CA ALA A 14 -3.49 -1.22 -4.22
C ALA A 14 -4.27 -1.72 -5.45
N GLY A 15 -4.73 -2.97 -5.47
CA GLY A 15 -5.66 -3.44 -6.49
C GLY A 15 -6.97 -2.64 -6.49
N ILE A 16 -7.52 -2.34 -5.30
CA ILE A 16 -8.66 -1.44 -5.14
C ILE A 16 -8.32 -0.03 -5.65
N SER A 17 -7.13 0.49 -5.35
CA SER A 17 -6.67 1.79 -5.86
C SER A 17 -6.60 1.83 -7.39
N VAL A 18 -5.99 0.82 -8.02
CA VAL A 18 -5.88 0.71 -9.48
C VAL A 18 -7.27 0.73 -10.13
N TRP A 19 -8.18 -0.10 -9.62
CA TRP A 19 -9.52 -0.22 -10.17
C TRP A 19 -10.35 1.06 -9.99
N SER A 20 -10.32 1.67 -8.81
CA SER A 20 -11.11 2.86 -8.49
C SER A 20 -10.58 4.14 -9.16
N LYS A 21 -9.26 4.27 -9.32
CA LYS A 21 -8.63 5.50 -9.83
C LYS A 21 -8.12 5.41 -11.26
N LYS A 22 -8.33 4.28 -11.95
CA LYS A 22 -7.80 4.00 -13.29
C LYS A 22 -6.28 4.24 -13.37
N SER A 23 -5.57 3.94 -12.27
CA SER A 23 -4.12 4.07 -12.19
C SER A 23 -3.44 2.96 -13.00
N ASP A 24 -2.22 3.21 -13.47
CA ASP A 24 -1.45 2.19 -14.16
C ASP A 24 -1.10 1.03 -13.19
N PRO A 25 -1.44 -0.23 -13.52
CA PRO A 25 -1.21 -1.37 -12.64
C PRO A 25 0.26 -1.71 -12.47
N VAL A 26 1.11 -1.46 -13.48
CA VAL A 26 2.55 -1.73 -13.43
C VAL A 26 3.22 -0.71 -12.52
N GLU A 27 2.92 0.57 -12.72
CA GLU A 27 3.44 1.66 -11.88
C GLU A 27 3.04 1.46 -10.41
N THR A 28 1.78 1.09 -10.18
CA THR A 28 1.27 0.80 -8.84
C THR A 28 1.99 -0.40 -8.21
N GLY A 29 2.26 -1.47 -8.97
CA GLY A 29 3.01 -2.63 -8.50
C GLY A 29 4.41 -2.30 -8.00
N VAL A 30 5.15 -1.45 -8.73
CA VAL A 30 6.48 -0.98 -8.31
C VAL A 30 6.40 -0.20 -6.99
N LYS A 31 5.42 0.71 -6.88
CA LYS A 31 5.20 1.54 -5.68
C LYS A 31 4.87 0.70 -4.43
N ILE A 32 4.09 -0.38 -4.58
CA ILE A 32 3.77 -1.30 -3.48
C ILE A 32 5.02 -2.00 -2.94
N ALA A 33 5.92 -2.46 -3.83
CA ALA A 33 7.10 -3.20 -3.42
C ALA A 33 8.01 -2.35 -2.51
N SER A 34 8.20 -1.08 -2.87
CA SER A 34 8.89 -0.10 -2.04
C SER A 34 8.16 0.15 -0.71
N PHE A 35 6.82 0.23 -0.74
CA PHE A 35 6.00 0.40 0.45
C PHE A 35 6.10 -0.76 1.45
N ALA A 36 6.13 -2.00 0.96
CA ALA A 36 6.26 -3.17 1.81
C ALA A 36 7.60 -3.18 2.57
N GLN A 37 8.69 -2.77 1.91
CA GLN A 37 9.99 -2.62 2.55
C GLN A 37 9.98 -1.52 3.62
N TYR A 38 9.40 -0.35 3.32
CA TYR A 38 9.28 0.75 4.27
C TYR A 38 8.47 0.36 5.51
N LEU A 39 7.32 -0.28 5.31
CA LEU A 39 6.38 -0.62 6.38
C LEU A 39 6.83 -1.76 7.29
N LYS A 40 7.72 -2.66 6.81
CA LYS A 40 8.18 -3.84 7.56
C LYS A 40 8.71 -3.50 8.96
N ASN A 41 9.37 -2.36 9.09
CA ASN A 41 10.00 -1.94 10.35
C ASN A 41 9.12 -0.96 11.17
N LYS A 42 7.91 -0.66 10.71
CA LYS A 42 6.98 0.27 11.38
C LYS A 42 6.08 -0.45 12.38
N PRO A 43 5.57 0.25 13.41
CA PRO A 43 4.53 -0.28 14.29
C PRO A 43 3.30 -0.74 13.49
N GLU A 44 2.63 -1.80 13.97
CA GLU A 44 1.47 -2.36 13.27
C GLU A 44 0.33 -1.35 13.10
N SER A 45 0.16 -0.42 14.03
CA SER A 45 -0.81 0.67 13.91
C SER A 45 -0.52 1.59 12.71
N GLU A 46 0.74 1.91 12.47
CA GLU A 46 1.19 2.73 11.33
C GLU A 46 1.02 1.95 10.01
N GLN A 47 1.36 0.66 10.00
CA GLN A 47 1.12 -0.22 8.85
C GLN A 47 -0.37 -0.23 8.47
N ARG A 48 -1.26 -0.41 9.44
CA ARG A 48 -2.72 -0.42 9.21
C ARG A 48 -3.26 0.93 8.73
N ALA A 49 -2.77 2.04 9.30
CA ALA A 49 -3.16 3.38 8.88
C ALA A 49 -2.82 3.62 7.41
N ILE A 50 -1.61 3.28 7.00
CA ILE A 50 -1.13 3.46 5.63
C ILE A 50 -1.87 2.54 4.65
N ILE A 51 -2.12 1.27 5.00
CA ILE A 51 -2.92 0.36 4.16
C ILE A 51 -4.33 0.92 3.92
N ASN A 52 -4.97 1.48 4.96
CA ASN A 52 -6.28 2.10 4.81
C ASN A 52 -6.23 3.38 3.96
N GLU A 53 -5.15 4.16 4.06
CA GLU A 53 -4.96 5.31 3.17
C GLU A 53 -4.80 4.90 1.71
N ILE A 54 -4.12 3.79 1.41
CA ILE A 54 -4.06 3.23 0.06
C ILE A 54 -5.45 2.81 -0.42
N ARG A 55 -6.26 2.13 0.42
CA ARG A 55 -7.62 1.70 0.07
C ARG A 55 -8.54 2.87 -0.29
N ILE A 56 -8.50 3.96 0.50
CA ILE A 56 -9.44 5.08 0.38
C ILE A 56 -8.90 6.15 -0.58
N GLY A 57 -7.63 6.53 -0.40
CA GLY A 57 -6.98 7.65 -1.07
C GLY A 57 -6.13 7.26 -2.28
N GLY A 58 -5.89 5.97 -2.48
CA GLY A 58 -4.98 5.45 -3.49
C GLY A 58 -3.51 5.56 -3.10
N ILE A 59 -2.66 4.81 -3.81
CA ILE A 59 -1.24 4.68 -3.47
C ILE A 59 -0.47 6.01 -3.54
N GLU A 60 -0.84 6.90 -4.46
CA GLU A 60 -0.25 8.25 -4.59
C GLU A 60 -0.35 9.07 -3.30
N LYS A 61 -1.47 8.93 -2.59
CA LYS A 61 -1.69 9.69 -1.37
C LYS A 61 -0.83 9.15 -0.24
N ALA A 62 -0.68 7.82 -0.17
CA ALA A 62 0.19 7.17 0.78
C ALA A 62 1.67 7.52 0.55
N LEU A 63 2.11 7.65 -0.71
CA LEU A 63 3.50 7.99 -1.05
C LEU A 63 4.00 9.33 -0.47
N LYS A 64 3.10 10.23 -0.03
CA LYS A 64 3.50 11.48 0.65
C LYS A 64 4.18 11.27 2.00
N TRP A 65 4.14 10.06 2.54
CA TRP A 65 4.75 9.68 3.82
C TRP A 65 6.14 9.04 3.67
N LEU A 66 6.62 8.85 2.44
CA LEU A 66 8.00 8.47 2.11
C LEU A 66 8.88 9.72 1.94
#